data_AF-K0STE7-F1
#
_entry.id   AF-K0STE7-F1
#
_cell.length_a   1.000
_cell.length_b   1.000
_cell.length_c   1.000
_cell.angle_alpha   90.00
_cell.angle_beta   90.00
_cell.angle_gamma   90.00
#
_symmetry.space_group_name_H-M   'P 1'
#
loop_
_entity.id
_entity.type
_entity.pdbx_description
1 polymer ?
#
loop_
_entity_poly.entity_id
_entity_poly.type
_entity_poly.pdbx_seq_one_letter_code
_entity_poly.pdbx_strand_id
1 'polypeptide(L)'
;SHIVTAADEADANYDDDDDEVEVDDEDDNDYAGQFDDEDEDVYEVDDEWGTLVTFESTGIFKQIAKAISDRAPKLGTDFAITAWVCSVHPDIVQDVRDRMVGRPHLRKAVERCVRKLYAHDVDGQEDGELDKKVDLFWDELKHFQLRTGEFFPGWYNSPDCTEGNSAKWHGKFSFFCTKVFGWVACRVTSKIAGCGSAERAWADCKELKSGKRSHLNSGKLCKQATLYTSAALRNARIIRQEQQKLDCVSKEARWGNDDEKFDLGLENWGVDTAELKAPPKLPRRLFRCYTEDWENIKDQNPVMRQRFLQKYGGLVFDDIDNNMTRMTVSKNILKYIKYQGWHVMAEPPEYDGTNAEVLEPIAINEDVLIHLVKNTIQPDHLNVRMVSREEDEDAEDEDGGSGDDTGSEIDSD
;
A
#
# COMPACT_ATOMS: atom_id res chain seq x y z
N SER A 1 39.89 -15.06 1.39
CA SER A 1 40.02 -15.15 -0.08
C SER A 1 38.63 -14.92 -0.68
N HIS A 2 38.35 -13.70 -1.12
CA HIS A 2 37.06 -13.38 -1.73
C HIS A 2 37.01 -13.99 -3.12
N ILE A 3 36.06 -14.90 -3.34
CA ILE A 3 35.78 -15.49 -4.65
C ILE A 3 34.92 -14.47 -5.39
N VAL A 4 35.55 -13.73 -6.30
CA VAL A 4 34.88 -12.90 -7.30
C VAL A 4 34.14 -13.83 -8.26
N THR A 5 32.87 -13.59 -8.50
CA THR A 5 32.08 -14.44 -9.40
C THR A 5 32.18 -13.94 -10.83
N ALA A 6 32.06 -14.82 -11.83
CA ALA A 6 32.21 -14.49 -13.25
C ALA A 6 31.23 -13.41 -13.77
N ALA A 7 30.21 -13.03 -12.99
CA ALA A 7 29.33 -11.90 -13.28
C ALA A 7 29.98 -10.54 -13.00
N ASP A 8 30.99 -10.49 -12.11
CA ASP A 8 31.69 -9.26 -11.72
C ASP A 8 32.77 -8.85 -12.74
N GLU A 9 33.26 -9.77 -13.57
CA GLU A 9 34.27 -9.48 -14.61
C GLU A 9 33.65 -8.86 -15.89
N ALA A 10 32.37 -9.10 -16.16
CA ALA A 10 31.71 -8.63 -17.37
C ALA A 10 31.30 -7.14 -17.34
N ASP A 11 31.29 -6.50 -16.17
CA ASP A 11 30.90 -5.09 -15.99
C ASP A 11 32.11 -4.13 -16.00
N ALA A 12 33.33 -4.68 -16.12
CA ALA A 12 34.59 -3.95 -15.96
C ALA A 12 35.35 -3.68 -17.27
N ASN A 13 34.88 -4.17 -18.42
CA ASN A 13 35.57 -4.00 -19.70
C ASN A 13 34.88 -2.95 -20.57
N TYR A 14 35.05 -1.68 -20.21
CA TYR A 14 34.91 -0.57 -21.16
C TYR A 14 36.30 -0.32 -21.73
N ASP A 15 36.50 -0.72 -22.99
CA ASP A 15 37.68 -0.34 -23.78
C ASP A 15 37.62 1.17 -24.03
N ASP A 16 38.70 1.84 -23.62
CA ASP A 16 38.92 3.28 -23.64
C ASP A 16 39.75 3.61 -24.90
N ASP A 17 39.07 3.75 -26.03
CA ASP A 17 39.62 4.34 -27.26
C ASP A 17 38.61 5.38 -27.74
N ASP A 18 38.72 6.61 -27.26
CA ASP A 18 38.17 7.76 -27.97
C ASP A 18 39.06 8.99 -27.75
N ASP A 19 39.57 9.52 -28.85
CA ASP A 19 40.46 10.67 -28.93
C ASP A 19 39.77 11.92 -28.34
N GLU A 20 40.42 12.54 -27.35
CA GLU A 20 39.98 13.80 -26.75
C GLU A 20 39.90 14.92 -27.80
N VAL A 21 38.68 15.34 -28.14
CA VAL A 21 38.43 16.65 -28.74
C VAL A 21 37.67 17.48 -27.72
N GLU A 22 38.39 18.36 -27.02
CA GLU A 22 37.78 19.37 -26.15
C GLU A 22 36.95 20.34 -27.00
N VAL A 23 35.64 20.37 -26.76
CA VAL A 23 34.75 21.42 -27.22
C VAL A 23 34.29 22.19 -25.99
N ASP A 24 34.82 23.41 -25.85
CA ASP A 24 34.32 24.43 -24.94
C ASP A 24 32.89 24.81 -25.37
N ASP A 25 31.88 24.35 -24.63
CA ASP A 25 30.54 24.93 -24.69
C ASP A 25 30.24 25.57 -23.33
N GLU A 26 30.61 26.85 -23.24
CA GLU A 26 30.00 27.78 -22.31
C GLU A 26 28.52 27.97 -22.68
N ASP A 27 27.71 28.19 -21.65
CA ASP A 27 26.32 28.70 -21.69
C ASP A 27 25.20 27.64 -21.77
N ASP A 28 24.65 27.28 -20.60
CA ASP A 28 23.24 26.92 -20.41
C ASP A 28 22.92 26.94 -18.91
N ASN A 29 22.86 28.16 -18.37
CA ASN A 29 22.44 28.42 -17.00
C ASN A 29 21.08 29.16 -17.00
N ASP A 30 20.00 28.46 -17.38
CA ASP A 30 18.62 28.96 -17.21
C ASP A 30 17.58 27.81 -17.27
N TYR A 31 17.55 26.96 -16.24
CA TYR A 31 16.36 26.15 -15.97
C TYR A 31 16.17 25.87 -14.48
N ALA A 32 16.07 26.95 -13.70
CA ALA A 32 15.47 26.90 -12.37
C ALA A 32 13.94 26.97 -12.54
N GLY A 33 13.30 25.82 -12.78
CA GLY A 33 11.85 25.71 -12.78
C GLY A 33 11.31 26.08 -11.40
N GLN A 34 10.60 27.20 -11.32
CA GLN A 34 9.72 27.55 -10.21
C GLN A 34 8.72 26.42 -10.01
N PHE A 35 8.78 25.75 -8.86
CA PHE A 35 7.64 25.02 -8.34
C PHE A 35 6.66 26.08 -7.84
N ASP A 36 5.55 26.24 -8.56
CA ASP A 36 4.38 26.95 -8.04
C ASP A 36 3.78 26.07 -6.95
N ASP A 37 4.09 26.41 -5.70
CA ASP A 37 3.39 25.91 -4.51
C ASP A 37 2.08 26.71 -4.33
N GLU A 38 1.19 26.65 -5.33
CA GLU A 38 -0.22 27.00 -5.11
C GLU A 38 -0.89 25.80 -4.43
N ASP A 39 -0.70 25.71 -3.11
CA ASP A 39 -1.61 24.99 -2.23
C ASP A 39 -3.00 25.61 -2.43
N GLU A 40 -3.85 24.94 -3.20
CA GLU A 40 -5.25 25.31 -3.38
C GLU A 40 -5.95 25.13 -2.02
N ASP A 41 -6.14 26.25 -1.31
CA ASP A 41 -6.78 26.33 -0.01
C ASP A 41 -8.03 25.44 0.03
N VAL A 42 -8.01 24.48 0.96
CA VAL A 42 -9.17 23.66 1.31
C VAL A 42 -10.20 24.60 1.94
N TYR A 43 -11.14 25.11 1.14
CA TYR A 43 -12.29 25.83 1.67
C TYR A 43 -13.25 24.84 2.33
N GLU A 44 -13.37 24.91 3.65
CA GLU A 44 -14.49 24.34 4.39
C GLU A 44 -15.77 25.00 3.90
N VAL A 45 -16.56 24.28 3.10
CA VAL A 45 -17.93 24.69 2.81
C VAL A 45 -18.79 24.16 3.95
N ASP A 46 -19.14 25.05 4.88
CA ASP A 46 -20.17 24.81 5.89
C ASP A 46 -21.51 24.53 5.18
N ASP A 47 -21.80 23.26 4.91
CA ASP A 47 -23.18 22.84 4.69
C ASP A 47 -23.85 22.53 6.05
N GLU A 48 -25.14 22.86 6.13
CA GLU A 48 -25.98 22.82 7.34
C GLU A 48 -26.21 21.40 7.90
N TRP A 49 -25.42 20.41 7.45
CA TRP A 49 -25.56 19.02 7.87
C TRP A 49 -24.26 18.32 8.25
N GLY A 50 -23.12 19.02 8.32
CA GLY A 50 -21.90 18.54 8.98
C GLY A 50 -21.47 17.12 8.57
N THR A 51 -21.88 16.71 7.37
CA THR A 51 -21.62 15.37 6.87
C THR A 51 -20.28 15.51 6.18
N LEU A 52 -19.26 14.88 6.76
CA LEU A 52 -18.05 14.54 6.01
C LEU A 52 -18.50 13.61 4.88
N VAL A 53 -18.96 14.21 3.78
CA VAL A 53 -18.96 13.54 2.49
C VAL A 53 -17.48 13.45 2.16
N THR A 54 -16.83 12.39 2.63
CA THR A 54 -15.61 11.94 1.97
C THR A 54 -16.05 11.60 0.56
N PHE A 55 -15.93 12.56 -0.34
CA PHE A 55 -16.10 12.30 -1.75
C PHE A 55 -15.14 11.16 -2.05
N GLU A 56 -15.66 9.97 -2.28
CA GLU A 56 -14.92 8.89 -2.93
C GLU A 56 -14.36 9.36 -4.30
N SER A 57 -14.79 10.55 -4.77
CA SER A 57 -14.24 11.26 -5.93
C SER A 57 -13.06 12.22 -5.66
N THR A 58 -12.50 12.31 -4.45
CA THR A 58 -11.26 13.09 -4.14
C THR A 58 -10.20 12.26 -3.44
N GLY A 59 -10.30 10.93 -3.47
CA GLY A 59 -9.23 10.06 -3.00
C GLY A 59 -7.92 10.22 -3.79
N ILE A 60 -6.81 9.82 -3.19
CA ILE A 60 -5.47 9.78 -3.81
C ILE A 60 -5.49 9.11 -5.20
N PHE A 61 -6.42 8.18 -5.41
CA PHE A 61 -6.66 7.52 -6.70
C PHE A 61 -6.94 8.51 -7.84
N LYS A 62 -7.72 9.58 -7.63
CA LYS A 62 -8.00 10.57 -8.67
C LYS A 62 -6.77 11.40 -9.01
N GLN A 63 -5.98 11.75 -8.00
CA GLN A 63 -4.72 12.47 -8.20
C GLN A 63 -3.71 11.60 -8.96
N ILE A 64 -3.59 10.32 -8.59
CA ILE A 64 -2.76 9.33 -9.28
C ILE A 64 -3.25 9.15 -10.72
N ALA A 65 -4.55 8.96 -10.94
CA ALA A 65 -5.13 8.78 -12.27
C ALA A 65 -4.92 10.03 -13.16
N LYS A 66 -5.08 11.23 -12.60
CA LYS A 66 -4.78 12.49 -13.28
C LYS A 66 -3.30 12.58 -13.65
N ALA A 67 -2.41 12.34 -12.70
CA ALA A 67 -0.96 12.36 -12.93
C ALA A 67 -0.53 11.34 -14.00
N ILE A 68 -1.12 10.13 -13.99
CA ILE A 68 -0.90 9.12 -15.04
C ILE A 68 -1.44 9.61 -16.38
N SER A 69 -2.66 10.16 -16.45
CA SER A 69 -3.26 10.66 -17.70
C SER A 69 -2.44 11.80 -18.32
N ASP A 70 -1.91 12.70 -17.50
CA ASP A 70 -1.12 13.84 -17.99
C ASP A 70 0.26 13.40 -18.50
N ARG A 71 0.82 12.34 -17.90
CA ARG A 71 2.14 11.80 -18.26
C ARG A 71 2.08 10.73 -19.35
N ALA A 72 0.97 9.99 -19.48
CA ALA A 72 0.83 8.88 -20.42
C ALA A 72 1.17 9.26 -21.88
N PRO A 73 0.74 10.43 -22.42
CA PRO A 73 1.13 10.85 -23.77
C PRO A 73 2.64 11.07 -23.92
N LYS A 74 3.31 11.56 -22.87
CA LYS A 74 4.76 11.83 -22.86
C LYS A 74 5.57 10.53 -22.73
N LEU A 75 5.02 9.51 -22.08
CA LEU A 75 5.63 8.19 -21.92
C LEU A 75 5.41 7.29 -23.15
N GLY A 76 4.37 7.55 -23.94
CA GLY A 76 3.99 6.79 -25.14
C GLY A 76 4.88 7.08 -26.37
N THR A 77 6.20 7.03 -26.21
CA THR A 77 7.14 7.20 -27.33
C THR A 77 7.08 6.02 -28.30
N ASP A 78 7.47 6.24 -29.57
CA ASP A 78 7.54 5.18 -30.60
C ASP A 78 8.35 3.96 -30.11
N PHE A 79 9.44 4.20 -29.38
CA PHE A 79 10.29 3.16 -28.78
C PHE A 79 9.59 2.42 -27.65
N ALA A 80 8.92 3.12 -26.73
CA ALA A 80 8.22 2.50 -25.62
C ALA A 80 7.05 1.62 -26.11
N ILE A 81 6.30 2.08 -27.11
CA ILE A 81 5.23 1.29 -27.72
C ILE A 81 5.78 0.04 -28.39
N THR A 82 6.90 0.15 -29.11
CA THR A 82 7.55 -0.99 -29.76
C THR A 82 8.11 -1.99 -28.74
N ALA A 83 8.71 -1.52 -27.65
CA ALA A 83 9.18 -2.37 -26.56
C ALA A 83 8.03 -3.10 -25.85
N TRP A 84 6.89 -2.43 -25.65
CA TRP A 84 5.68 -3.05 -25.12
C TRP A 84 5.17 -4.17 -26.03
N VAL A 85 5.10 -3.95 -27.35
CA VAL A 85 4.67 -4.97 -28.34
C VAL A 85 5.64 -6.15 -28.41
N CYS A 86 6.94 -5.90 -28.28
CA CYS A 86 7.97 -6.93 -28.33
C CYS A 86 8.17 -7.66 -26.98
N SER A 87 7.47 -7.29 -25.91
CA SER A 87 7.70 -7.90 -24.59
C SER A 87 7.39 -9.41 -24.58
N VAL A 88 8.19 -10.17 -23.85
CA VAL A 88 8.03 -11.63 -23.69
C VAL A 88 7.14 -11.98 -22.50
N HIS A 89 6.95 -11.04 -21.56
CA HIS A 89 6.20 -11.27 -20.34
C HIS A 89 4.73 -11.64 -20.65
N PRO A 90 4.19 -12.76 -20.10
CA PRO A 90 2.86 -13.26 -20.46
C PRO A 90 1.74 -12.22 -20.32
N ASP A 91 1.71 -11.48 -19.21
CA ASP A 91 0.68 -10.47 -18.94
C ASP A 91 0.73 -9.31 -19.94
N ILE A 92 1.95 -8.90 -20.33
CA ILE A 92 2.14 -7.81 -21.29
C ILE A 92 1.73 -8.28 -22.68
N VAL A 93 2.09 -9.50 -23.07
CA VAL A 93 1.66 -10.10 -24.35
C VAL A 93 0.13 -10.16 -24.45
N GLN A 94 -0.55 -10.50 -23.35
CA GLN A 94 -2.01 -10.51 -23.31
C GLN A 94 -2.58 -9.09 -23.43
N ASP A 95 -2.03 -8.12 -22.70
CA ASP A 95 -2.43 -6.72 -22.78
C ASP A 95 -2.24 -6.13 -24.20
N VAL A 96 -1.15 -6.49 -24.88
CA VAL A 96 -0.90 -6.13 -26.28
C VAL A 96 -1.99 -6.68 -27.19
N ARG A 97 -2.38 -7.96 -27.03
CA ARG A 97 -3.44 -8.57 -27.83
C ARG A 97 -4.78 -7.85 -27.64
N ASP A 98 -5.09 -7.44 -26.42
CA ASP A 98 -6.36 -6.80 -26.11
C ASP A 98 -6.41 -5.33 -26.57
N ARG A 99 -5.30 -4.59 -26.40
CA ARG A 99 -5.24 -3.14 -26.68
C ARG A 99 -4.84 -2.77 -28.10
N MET A 100 -4.15 -3.64 -28.83
CA MET A 100 -3.76 -3.36 -30.22
C MET A 100 -4.96 -3.39 -31.18
N VAL A 101 -6.01 -4.16 -30.84
CA VAL A 101 -7.21 -4.27 -31.68
C VAL A 101 -7.92 -2.91 -31.74
N GLY A 102 -8.15 -2.42 -32.96
CA GLY A 102 -8.87 -1.16 -33.20
C GLY A 102 -8.04 0.13 -33.03
N ARG A 103 -6.72 0.05 -32.81
CA ARG A 103 -5.85 1.23 -32.61
C ARG A 103 -4.76 1.36 -33.69
N PRO A 104 -5.06 1.94 -34.87
CA PRO A 104 -4.11 2.02 -35.98
C PRO A 104 -2.89 2.91 -35.68
N HIS A 105 -2.99 3.84 -34.73
CA HIS A 105 -1.87 4.72 -34.36
C HIS A 105 -0.71 3.97 -33.69
N LEU A 106 -1.00 2.89 -32.94
CA LEU A 106 0.03 2.06 -32.30
C LEU A 106 0.83 1.27 -33.33
N ARG A 107 0.15 0.70 -34.32
CA ARG A 107 0.79 0.03 -35.46
C ARG A 107 1.74 0.99 -36.20
N LYS A 108 1.26 2.19 -36.52
CA LYS A 108 2.09 3.22 -37.18
C LYS A 108 3.29 3.64 -36.32
N ALA A 109 3.17 3.66 -34.99
CA ALA A 109 4.29 3.98 -34.10
C ALA A 109 5.40 2.92 -34.16
N VAL A 110 5.02 1.64 -34.19
CA VAL A 110 5.95 0.52 -34.38
C VAL A 110 6.67 0.63 -35.73
N GLU A 111 5.93 0.87 -36.82
CA GLU A 111 6.52 1.02 -38.15
C GLU A 111 7.50 2.20 -38.22
N ARG A 112 7.18 3.35 -37.61
CA ARG A 112 8.13 4.47 -37.49
C ARG A 112 9.37 4.11 -36.70
N CYS A 113 9.24 3.35 -35.62
CA CYS A 113 10.37 2.91 -34.81
C CYS A 113 11.31 1.99 -35.59
N VAL A 114 10.75 1.01 -36.31
CA VAL A 114 11.54 0.08 -37.15
C VAL A 114 12.27 0.84 -38.25
N ARG A 115 11.59 1.75 -38.96
CA ARG A 115 12.23 2.60 -39.97
C ARG A 115 13.37 3.44 -39.41
N LYS A 116 13.18 4.05 -38.23
CA LYS A 116 14.24 4.83 -37.55
C LYS A 116 15.44 3.97 -37.20
N LEU A 117 15.24 2.73 -36.76
CA LEU A 117 16.33 1.83 -36.40
C LEU A 117 17.13 1.36 -37.61
N TYR A 118 16.48 1.10 -38.75
CA TYR A 118 17.15 0.71 -40.01
C TYR A 118 17.52 1.88 -40.92
N ALA A 119 17.38 3.13 -40.46
CA ALA A 119 17.68 4.30 -41.28
C ALA A 119 19.17 4.39 -41.70
N HIS A 120 20.07 3.81 -40.91
CA HIS A 120 21.51 3.73 -41.21
C HIS A 120 21.86 2.67 -42.25
N ASP A 121 20.95 1.74 -42.53
CA ASP A 121 21.18 0.60 -43.43
C ASP A 121 20.81 0.95 -44.89
N VAL A 122 20.42 2.21 -45.13
CA VAL A 122 19.95 2.70 -46.43
C VAL A 122 20.75 3.93 -46.82
N ASP A 123 21.99 3.70 -47.21
CA ASP A 123 22.87 4.73 -47.80
C ASP A 123 22.45 5.05 -49.24
N GLY A 124 21.23 5.57 -49.42
CA GLY A 124 20.79 6.17 -50.68
C GLY A 124 20.33 5.22 -51.79
N GLN A 125 19.90 3.99 -51.49
CA GLN A 125 19.37 3.05 -52.50
C GLN A 125 17.92 2.60 -52.22
N GLU A 126 17.10 2.73 -53.27
CA GLU A 126 15.76 2.17 -53.55
C GLU A 126 14.63 2.31 -52.51
N ASP A 127 13.66 3.18 -52.86
CA ASP A 127 12.33 3.31 -52.27
C ASP A 127 11.63 1.92 -52.17
N GLY A 128 11.78 1.25 -51.02
CA GLY A 128 11.02 0.03 -50.71
C GLY A 128 11.77 -1.04 -49.91
N GLU A 129 13.08 -0.93 -49.69
CA GLU A 129 13.79 -1.92 -48.86
C GLU A 129 13.38 -1.84 -47.38
N LEU A 130 13.18 -0.63 -46.85
CA LEU A 130 12.65 -0.42 -45.51
C LEU A 130 11.24 -0.99 -45.35
N ASP A 131 10.40 -0.86 -46.39
CA ASP A 131 9.04 -1.40 -46.36
C ASP A 131 9.06 -2.93 -46.29
N LYS A 132 9.95 -3.59 -47.05
CA LYS A 132 10.16 -5.04 -46.95
C LYS A 132 10.64 -5.46 -45.56
N LYS A 133 11.52 -4.70 -44.92
CA LYS A 133 11.98 -4.96 -43.54
C LYS A 133 10.84 -4.79 -42.53
N VAL A 134 9.97 -3.80 -42.72
CA VAL A 134 8.77 -3.61 -41.89
C VAL A 134 7.78 -4.76 -42.07
N ASP A 135 7.53 -5.22 -43.30
CA ASP A 135 6.64 -6.36 -43.54
C ASP A 135 7.21 -7.64 -42.92
N LEU A 136 8.51 -7.90 -43.10
CA LEU A 136 9.19 -9.05 -42.51
C LEU A 136 9.16 -9.01 -40.96
N PHE A 137 9.30 -7.83 -40.37
CA PHE A 137 9.12 -7.64 -38.92
C PHE A 137 7.74 -8.10 -38.44
N TRP A 138 6.67 -7.74 -39.17
CA TRP A 138 5.30 -8.13 -38.79
C TRP A 138 5.06 -9.63 -38.93
N ASP A 139 5.61 -10.27 -39.96
CA ASP A 139 5.52 -11.71 -40.16
C ASP A 139 6.25 -12.48 -39.04
N GLU A 140 7.47 -12.06 -38.71
CA GLU A 140 8.27 -12.65 -37.63
C GLU A 140 7.62 -12.41 -36.25
N LEU A 141 7.07 -11.22 -36.01
CA LEU A 141 6.32 -10.91 -34.80
C LEU A 141 5.07 -11.80 -34.66
N LYS A 142 4.37 -12.10 -35.76
CA LYS A 142 3.23 -13.01 -35.76
C LYS A 142 3.65 -14.43 -35.36
N HIS A 143 4.80 -14.89 -35.87
CA HIS A 143 5.37 -16.18 -35.46
C HIS A 143 5.71 -16.22 -33.97
N PHE A 144 6.29 -15.14 -33.44
CA PHE A 144 6.55 -14.97 -32.01
C PHE A 144 5.25 -15.03 -31.18
N GLN A 145 4.25 -14.23 -31.52
CA GLN A 145 2.98 -14.14 -30.79
C GLN A 145 2.18 -15.45 -30.81
N LEU A 146 2.21 -16.17 -31.93
CA LEU A 146 1.54 -17.46 -32.08
C LEU A 146 2.38 -18.63 -31.54
N ARG A 147 3.65 -18.39 -31.15
CA ARG A 147 4.62 -19.44 -30.77
C ARG A 147 4.74 -20.51 -31.86
N THR A 148 4.84 -20.06 -33.10
CA THR A 148 4.93 -20.92 -34.30
C THR A 148 6.20 -20.61 -35.09
N GLY A 149 6.49 -21.43 -36.10
CA GLY A 149 7.67 -21.25 -36.94
C GLY A 149 8.94 -21.65 -36.21
N GLU A 150 9.92 -20.74 -36.15
CA GLU A 150 11.25 -20.98 -35.56
C GLU A 150 11.27 -20.84 -34.02
N PHE A 151 10.14 -20.49 -33.40
CA PHE A 151 10.02 -20.34 -31.96
C PHE A 151 9.53 -21.63 -31.29
N PHE A 152 10.36 -22.21 -30.42
CA PHE A 152 10.00 -23.42 -29.69
C PHE A 152 9.20 -23.09 -28.41
N PRO A 153 8.11 -23.84 -28.11
CA PRO A 153 7.31 -23.60 -26.91
C PRO A 153 8.09 -23.65 -25.59
N GLY A 154 9.13 -24.49 -25.51
CA GLY A 154 9.96 -24.64 -24.31
C GLY A 154 10.78 -23.39 -23.95
N TRP A 155 11.07 -22.50 -24.91
CA TRP A 155 11.85 -21.28 -24.65
C TRP A 155 11.10 -20.28 -23.76
N TYR A 156 9.77 -20.32 -23.77
CA TYR A 156 8.92 -19.45 -22.97
C TYR A 156 8.83 -19.88 -21.49
N ASN A 157 9.36 -21.05 -21.14
CA ASN A 157 9.48 -21.50 -19.75
C ASN A 157 10.79 -21.02 -19.08
N SER A 158 11.62 -20.25 -19.79
CA SER A 158 12.83 -19.66 -19.22
C SER A 158 12.49 -18.68 -18.09
N PRO A 159 13.29 -18.61 -17.01
CA PRO A 159 13.11 -17.60 -15.95
C PRO A 159 13.13 -16.17 -16.50
N ASP A 160 13.85 -15.92 -17.59
CA ASP A 160 13.88 -14.60 -18.23
C ASP A 160 12.50 -14.15 -18.74
N CYS A 161 11.62 -15.09 -19.10
CA CYS A 161 10.25 -14.83 -19.53
C CYS A 161 9.36 -14.42 -18.35
N THR A 162 9.47 -15.13 -17.22
CA THR A 162 8.68 -14.88 -16.01
C THR A 162 9.14 -13.63 -15.25
N GLU A 163 10.43 -13.32 -15.30
CA GLU A 163 11.00 -12.13 -14.65
C GLU A 163 10.88 -10.87 -15.50
N GLY A 164 10.38 -10.98 -16.74
CA GLY A 164 10.22 -9.84 -17.66
C GLY A 164 11.54 -9.32 -18.26
N ASN A 165 12.60 -10.13 -18.25
CA ASN A 165 13.91 -9.81 -18.83
C ASN A 165 13.90 -9.99 -20.37
N SER A 166 12.99 -9.28 -21.06
CA SER A 166 12.72 -9.44 -22.49
C SER A 166 13.96 -9.26 -23.36
N ALA A 167 14.84 -8.29 -23.05
CA ALA A 167 16.08 -8.08 -23.81
C ALA A 167 17.03 -9.29 -23.76
N LYS A 168 17.21 -9.89 -22.58
CA LYS A 168 18.05 -11.09 -22.42
C LYS A 168 17.43 -12.29 -23.13
N TRP A 169 16.11 -12.43 -23.05
CA TRP A 169 15.41 -13.51 -23.73
C TRP A 169 15.53 -13.39 -25.26
N HIS A 170 15.28 -12.21 -25.83
CA HIS A 170 15.47 -12.00 -27.27
C HIS A 170 16.91 -12.22 -27.70
N GLY A 171 17.90 -11.79 -26.90
CA GLY A 171 19.31 -12.03 -27.20
C GLY A 171 19.69 -13.51 -27.25
N LYS A 172 19.06 -14.35 -26.42
CA LYS A 172 19.30 -15.80 -26.41
C LYS A 172 18.57 -16.53 -27.54
N PHE A 173 17.34 -16.15 -27.83
CA PHE A 173 16.45 -16.92 -28.70
C PHE A 173 16.12 -16.20 -30.00
N SER A 174 15.47 -15.03 -29.91
CA SER A 174 14.94 -14.33 -31.10
C SER A 174 16.03 -13.82 -32.05
N PHE A 175 17.15 -13.35 -31.51
CA PHE A 175 18.21 -12.73 -32.29
C PHE A 175 18.81 -13.67 -33.35
N PHE A 176 18.87 -14.98 -33.06
CA PHE A 176 19.45 -15.96 -33.96
C PHE A 176 18.44 -16.63 -34.90
N CYS A 177 17.14 -16.57 -34.59
CA CYS A 177 16.08 -17.21 -35.37
C CYS A 177 15.24 -16.22 -36.20
N THR A 178 15.59 -14.92 -36.17
CA THR A 178 14.87 -13.92 -36.96
C THR A 178 15.84 -12.98 -37.61
N LYS A 179 15.44 -12.40 -38.75
CA LYS A 179 16.30 -11.51 -39.54
C LYS A 179 16.13 -10.06 -39.12
N VAL A 180 14.92 -9.67 -38.70
CA VAL A 180 14.58 -8.27 -38.37
C VAL A 180 14.04 -8.16 -36.95
N PHE A 181 13.04 -8.97 -36.60
CA PHE A 181 12.34 -8.90 -35.33
C PHE A 181 13.27 -9.01 -34.12
N GLY A 182 14.14 -10.00 -34.07
CA GLY A 182 15.00 -10.27 -32.92
C GLY A 182 16.01 -9.16 -32.67
N TRP A 183 16.58 -8.59 -33.75
CA TRP A 183 17.48 -7.43 -33.64
C TRP A 183 16.73 -6.19 -33.13
N VAL A 184 15.56 -5.89 -33.68
CA VAL A 184 14.71 -4.77 -33.23
C VAL A 184 14.28 -4.99 -31.77
N ALA A 185 13.74 -6.16 -31.46
CA ALA A 185 13.22 -6.51 -30.14
C ALA A 185 14.30 -6.41 -29.07
N CYS A 186 15.52 -6.92 -29.33
CA CYS A 186 16.67 -6.71 -28.45
C CYS A 186 16.93 -5.24 -28.19
N ARG A 187 17.01 -4.41 -29.25
CA ARG A 187 17.35 -2.99 -29.14
C ARG A 187 16.31 -2.16 -28.39
N VAL A 188 15.02 -2.40 -28.66
CA VAL A 188 13.95 -1.63 -28.02
C VAL A 188 13.73 -2.06 -26.57
N THR A 189 13.87 -3.35 -26.26
CA THR A 189 13.68 -3.85 -24.89
C THR A 189 14.91 -3.69 -24.00
N SER A 190 16.11 -3.48 -24.57
CA SER A 190 17.34 -3.23 -23.79
C SER A 190 17.42 -1.81 -23.22
N LYS A 191 16.67 -0.87 -23.79
CA LYS A 191 16.73 0.54 -23.39
C LYS A 191 15.86 0.78 -22.16
N ILE A 192 16.45 1.43 -21.17
CA ILE A 192 15.73 1.88 -19.98
C ILE A 192 14.80 3.01 -20.42
N ALA A 193 13.50 2.75 -20.50
CA ALA A 193 12.50 3.73 -20.92
C ALA A 193 12.17 4.80 -19.85
N GLY A 194 12.75 4.70 -18.65
CA GLY A 194 12.55 5.64 -17.55
C GLY A 194 13.80 6.46 -17.21
N CYS A 195 13.61 7.75 -16.91
CA CYS A 195 14.68 8.64 -16.44
C CYS A 195 15.16 8.34 -15.01
N GLY A 196 14.39 7.58 -14.22
CA GLY A 196 14.64 7.41 -12.78
C GLY A 196 16.03 6.83 -12.43
N SER A 197 16.65 6.03 -13.31
CA SER A 197 18.03 5.57 -13.06
C SER A 197 19.05 6.71 -13.19
N ALA A 198 18.88 7.59 -14.19
CA ALA A 198 19.72 8.77 -14.36
C ALA A 198 19.47 9.80 -13.25
N GLU A 199 18.21 9.99 -12.83
CA GLU A 199 17.86 10.90 -11.73
C GLU A 199 18.48 10.46 -10.40
N ARG A 200 18.50 9.15 -10.11
CA ARG A 200 19.19 8.61 -8.92
C ARG A 200 20.70 8.88 -8.98
N ALA A 201 21.33 8.60 -10.11
CA ALA A 201 22.76 8.90 -10.29
C ALA A 201 23.04 10.41 -10.17
N TRP A 202 22.11 11.27 -10.63
CA TRP A 202 22.22 12.72 -10.45
C TRP A 202 22.08 13.16 -8.99
N ALA A 203 21.21 12.52 -8.21
CA ALA A 203 21.11 12.75 -6.78
C ALA A 203 22.44 12.44 -6.06
N ASP A 204 23.09 11.34 -6.43
CA ASP A 204 24.41 10.96 -5.91
C ASP A 204 25.49 11.99 -6.29
N CYS A 205 25.47 12.48 -7.54
CA CYS A 205 26.36 13.56 -7.98
C CYS A 205 26.19 14.82 -7.11
N LYS A 206 24.95 15.21 -6.77
CA LYS A 206 24.67 16.37 -5.92
C LYS A 206 25.21 16.18 -4.50
N GLU A 207 25.06 14.98 -3.94
CA GLU A 207 25.60 14.66 -2.61
C GLU A 207 27.13 14.74 -2.61
N LEU A 208 27.77 14.16 -3.62
CA LEU A 208 29.22 14.15 -3.77
C LEU A 208 29.82 15.54 -4.00
N LYS A 209 29.10 16.41 -4.73
CA LYS A 209 29.51 17.77 -5.07
C LYS A 209 29.00 18.82 -4.08
N SER A 210 28.73 18.42 -2.83
CA SER A 210 28.28 19.31 -1.77
C SER A 210 29.43 19.82 -0.86
N GLY A 211 29.27 21.02 -0.30
CA GLY A 211 30.17 21.59 0.70
C GLY A 211 31.63 21.72 0.23
N LYS A 212 32.57 21.16 1.01
CA LYS A 212 34.03 21.21 0.74
C LYS A 212 34.46 20.42 -0.50
N ARG A 213 33.55 19.61 -1.07
CA ARG A 213 33.77 18.76 -2.24
C ARG A 213 33.17 19.37 -3.52
N SER A 214 32.68 20.61 -3.46
CA SER A 214 32.09 21.33 -4.61
C SER A 214 33.06 21.50 -5.79
N HIS A 215 34.37 21.58 -5.53
CA HIS A 215 35.42 21.79 -6.54
C HIS A 215 35.93 20.49 -7.20
N LEU A 216 35.23 19.36 -7.06
CA LEU A 216 35.59 18.13 -7.75
C LEU A 216 35.45 18.30 -9.27
N ASN A 217 36.53 17.94 -9.99
CA ASN A 217 36.53 17.91 -11.45
C ASN A 217 35.57 16.83 -11.98
N SER A 218 34.97 17.06 -13.16
CA SER A 218 33.97 16.21 -13.81
C SER A 218 34.39 14.75 -13.92
N GLY A 219 35.62 14.47 -14.40
CA GLY A 219 36.11 13.10 -14.55
C GLY A 219 36.26 12.35 -13.21
N LYS A 220 36.66 13.04 -12.14
CA LYS A 220 36.73 12.45 -10.79
C LYS A 220 35.34 12.25 -10.20
N LEU A 221 34.44 13.21 -10.41
CA LEU A 221 33.05 13.13 -9.99
C LEU A 221 32.35 11.95 -10.66
N CYS A 222 32.52 11.76 -11.96
CA CYS A 222 31.95 10.64 -12.71
C CYS A 222 32.40 9.29 -12.12
N LYS A 223 33.70 9.09 -11.93
CA LYS A 223 34.24 7.86 -11.31
C LYS A 223 33.70 7.62 -9.91
N GLN A 224 33.64 8.67 -9.09
CA GLN A 224 33.16 8.56 -7.72
C GLN A 224 31.65 8.33 -7.65
N ALA A 225 30.86 8.98 -8.50
CA ALA A 225 29.42 8.78 -8.62
C ALA A 225 29.11 7.34 -9.05
N THR A 226 29.78 6.82 -10.08
CA THR A 226 29.61 5.42 -10.51
C THR A 226 29.89 4.42 -9.38
N LEU A 227 30.96 4.62 -8.61
CA LEU A 227 31.27 3.77 -7.46
C LEU A 227 30.23 3.90 -6.35
N TYR A 228 29.76 5.11 -6.08
CA TYR A 228 28.78 5.38 -5.03
C TYR A 228 27.41 4.80 -5.39
N THR A 229 26.90 5.09 -6.58
CA THR A 229 25.62 4.56 -7.09
C THR A 229 25.64 3.03 -7.14
N SER A 230 26.74 2.42 -7.59
CA SER A 230 26.85 0.95 -7.63
C SER A 230 26.88 0.33 -6.23
N ALA A 231 27.55 0.96 -5.25
CA ALA A 231 27.51 0.52 -3.86
C ALA A 231 26.10 0.66 -3.26
N ALA A 232 25.42 1.78 -3.49
CA ALA A 232 24.05 2.01 -3.03
C ALA A 232 23.07 0.98 -3.61
N LEU A 233 23.18 0.68 -4.92
CA LEU A 233 22.39 -0.35 -5.57
C LEU A 233 22.65 -1.75 -5.01
N ARG A 234 23.92 -2.10 -4.72
CA ARG A 234 24.27 -3.39 -4.09
C ARG A 234 23.66 -3.49 -2.69
N ASN A 235 23.78 -2.45 -1.87
CA ASN A 235 23.20 -2.43 -0.53
C ASN A 235 21.67 -2.57 -0.59
N ALA A 236 21.00 -1.86 -1.50
CA ALA A 236 19.56 -1.98 -1.69
C ALA A 236 19.13 -3.40 -2.10
N ARG A 237 19.93 -4.11 -2.92
CA ARG A 237 19.66 -5.51 -3.29
C ARG A 237 19.80 -6.44 -2.09
N ILE A 238 20.83 -6.27 -1.27
CA ILE A 238 21.05 -7.06 -0.06
C ILE A 238 19.88 -6.86 0.91
N ILE A 239 19.51 -5.62 1.19
CA ILE A 239 18.36 -5.28 2.06
C ILE A 239 17.07 -5.89 1.50
N ARG A 240 16.83 -5.81 0.19
CA ARG A 240 15.63 -6.42 -0.42
C ARG A 240 15.61 -7.94 -0.29
N GLN A 241 16.76 -8.60 -0.44
CA GLN A 241 16.87 -10.04 -0.24
C GLN A 241 16.62 -10.42 1.22
N GLU A 242 17.13 -9.64 2.16
CA GLU A 242 16.86 -9.82 3.60
C GLU A 242 15.37 -9.61 3.92
N GLN A 243 14.74 -8.56 3.39
CA GLN A 243 13.31 -8.30 3.56
C GLN A 243 12.39 -9.34 2.89
N GLN A 244 12.88 -10.06 1.88
CA GLN A 244 12.15 -11.14 1.21
C GLN A 244 12.19 -12.44 2.02
N LYS A 245 13.13 -12.58 2.95
CA LYS A 245 13.13 -13.72 3.85
C LYS A 245 11.96 -13.56 4.83
N LEU A 246 11.17 -14.61 4.94
CA LEU A 246 10.07 -14.75 5.90
C LEU A 246 10.60 -15.36 7.21
N ASP A 247 11.81 -14.98 7.62
CA ASP A 247 12.37 -15.33 8.91
C ASP A 247 12.26 -14.11 9.82
N CYS A 248 11.37 -14.17 10.82
CA CYS A 248 11.09 -13.08 11.76
C CYS A 248 12.26 -12.81 12.74
N VAL A 249 13.49 -12.94 12.24
CA VAL A 249 14.76 -12.91 12.99
C VAL A 249 15.45 -11.55 12.86
N SER A 250 15.22 -10.83 11.76
CA SER A 250 15.78 -9.48 11.56
C SER A 250 14.78 -8.39 11.95
N LYS A 251 15.30 -7.21 12.30
CA LYS A 251 14.50 -6.03 12.68
C LYS A 251 13.61 -5.54 11.53
N GLU A 252 13.97 -5.88 10.30
CA GLU A 252 13.30 -5.53 9.06
C GLU A 252 12.43 -6.68 8.50
N ALA A 253 12.28 -7.79 9.23
CA ALA A 253 11.48 -8.93 8.82
C ALA A 253 9.99 -8.57 8.75
N ARG A 254 9.30 -9.14 7.75
CA ARG A 254 7.85 -9.02 7.59
C ARG A 254 7.15 -10.13 8.37
N TRP A 255 5.94 -9.83 8.84
CA TRP A 255 5.09 -10.80 9.52
C TRP A 255 4.81 -11.99 8.60
N GLY A 256 5.16 -13.19 9.06
CA GLY A 256 4.91 -14.45 8.38
C GLY A 256 3.58 -15.08 8.81
N ASN A 257 3.16 -16.14 8.11
CA ASN A 257 1.94 -16.89 8.44
C ASN A 257 2.00 -17.54 9.83
N ASP A 258 3.19 -17.79 10.37
CA ASP A 258 3.35 -18.32 11.73
C ASP A 258 3.13 -17.24 12.81
N ASP A 259 3.26 -15.95 12.48
CA ASP A 259 2.94 -14.85 13.40
C ASP A 259 1.42 -14.65 13.55
N GLU A 260 0.61 -15.17 12.62
CA GLU A 260 -0.85 -15.15 12.71
C GLU A 260 -1.38 -15.96 13.90
N LYS A 261 -0.57 -16.89 14.44
CA LYS A 261 -0.97 -17.74 15.58
C LYS A 261 -0.90 -17.07 16.94
N PHE A 262 -0.33 -15.86 17.05
CA PHE A 262 -0.27 -15.07 18.29
C PHE A 262 0.13 -15.89 19.53
N ASP A 263 1.04 -16.86 19.36
CA ASP A 263 1.60 -17.62 20.46
C ASP A 263 2.64 -16.72 21.14
N LEU A 264 2.18 -15.94 22.12
CA LEU A 264 2.96 -14.94 22.87
C LEU A 264 4.21 -15.52 23.57
N GLY A 265 4.44 -16.84 23.51
CA GLY A 265 5.60 -17.50 24.12
C GLY A 265 5.68 -17.30 25.64
N LEU A 266 4.60 -16.85 26.26
CA LEU A 266 4.50 -16.53 27.70
C LEU A 266 4.65 -17.78 28.57
N GLU A 267 4.39 -18.95 28.01
CA GLU A 267 4.69 -20.26 28.59
C GLU A 267 6.19 -20.46 28.87
N ASN A 268 7.08 -19.85 28.06
CA ASN A 268 8.53 -19.86 28.33
C ASN A 268 8.93 -19.01 29.54
N TRP A 269 8.02 -18.15 30.02
CA TRP A 269 8.19 -17.30 31.20
C TRP A 269 7.36 -17.79 32.40
N GLY A 270 6.81 -19.01 32.33
CA GLY A 270 6.05 -19.62 33.41
C GLY A 270 4.63 -19.05 33.60
N VAL A 271 4.11 -18.33 32.61
CA VAL A 271 2.73 -17.81 32.63
C VAL A 271 1.80 -18.85 32.03
N ASP A 272 0.73 -19.19 32.75
CA ASP A 272 -0.29 -20.13 32.27
C ASP A 272 -1.16 -19.47 31.19
N THR A 273 -0.89 -19.82 29.93
CA THR A 273 -1.61 -19.31 28.76
C THR A 273 -3.04 -19.84 28.68
N ALA A 274 -3.38 -20.93 29.39
CA ALA A 274 -4.74 -21.45 29.46
C ALA A 274 -5.65 -20.58 30.34
N GLU A 275 -5.12 -19.99 31.42
CA GLU A 275 -5.85 -19.06 32.27
C GLU A 275 -6.09 -17.71 31.58
N LEU A 276 -5.13 -17.23 30.77
CA LEU A 276 -5.30 -16.01 29.95
C LEU A 276 -6.29 -16.19 28.79
N LYS A 277 -6.41 -17.42 28.26
CA LYS A 277 -7.40 -17.77 27.21
C LYS A 277 -8.79 -18.03 27.80
N ALA A 278 -8.91 -18.23 29.12
CA ALA A 278 -10.20 -18.34 29.78
C ALA A 278 -10.93 -16.99 29.73
N PRO A 279 -12.28 -16.99 29.63
CA PRO A 279 -13.04 -15.75 29.74
C PRO A 279 -12.70 -15.05 31.06
N PRO A 280 -12.45 -13.73 31.06
CA PRO A 280 -11.96 -13.03 32.26
C PRO A 280 -12.96 -13.15 33.42
N LYS A 281 -12.47 -13.61 34.58
CA LYS A 281 -13.25 -13.74 35.82
C LYS A 281 -13.61 -12.39 36.45
N LEU A 282 -12.88 -11.33 36.12
CA LEU A 282 -13.09 -9.97 36.64
C LEU A 282 -14.00 -9.15 35.71
N PRO A 283 -14.81 -8.21 36.23
CA PRO A 283 -15.64 -7.34 35.42
C PRO A 283 -14.79 -6.59 34.39
N ARG A 284 -15.13 -6.74 33.11
CA ARG A 284 -14.41 -6.10 31.99
C ARG A 284 -14.57 -4.58 32.00
N ARG A 285 -15.56 -4.05 32.72
CA ARG A 285 -15.91 -2.64 32.72
C ARG A 285 -16.51 -2.24 34.08
N LEU A 286 -15.91 -1.23 34.72
CA LEU A 286 -16.49 -0.52 35.86
C LEU A 286 -17.37 0.62 35.31
N PHE A 287 -18.67 0.59 35.55
CA PHE A 287 -19.57 1.66 35.14
C PHE A 287 -19.94 2.53 36.35
N ARG A 288 -19.42 3.75 36.36
CA ARG A 288 -19.73 4.78 37.35
C ARG A 288 -21.08 5.40 37.05
N CYS A 289 -22.05 5.22 37.95
CA CYS A 289 -23.43 5.70 37.80
C CYS A 289 -23.60 7.16 38.23
N TYR A 290 -22.62 8.00 37.93
CA TYR A 290 -22.60 9.43 38.22
C TYR A 290 -21.86 10.16 37.10
N THR A 291 -22.14 11.46 36.94
CA THR A 291 -21.43 12.30 35.98
C THR A 291 -20.00 12.55 36.47
N GLU A 292 -19.01 12.21 35.65
CA GLU A 292 -17.60 12.38 36.00
C GLU A 292 -17.09 13.77 35.58
N ASP A 293 -16.08 14.29 36.28
CA ASP A 293 -15.50 15.63 36.05
C ASP A 293 -15.06 15.89 34.59
N TRP A 294 -14.69 14.82 33.88
CA TRP A 294 -14.25 14.91 32.50
C TRP A 294 -15.40 14.94 31.49
N GLU A 295 -16.64 14.59 31.87
CA GLU A 295 -17.81 14.52 30.99
C GLU A 295 -18.36 15.91 30.64
N ASN A 296 -17.56 16.70 29.93
CA ASN A 296 -18.01 17.97 29.35
C ASN A 296 -18.78 17.71 28.06
N ILE A 297 -20.10 17.56 28.19
CA ILE A 297 -21.03 17.21 27.10
C ILE A 297 -21.02 18.25 25.96
N LYS A 298 -20.56 19.49 26.21
CA LYS A 298 -20.58 20.59 25.24
C LYS A 298 -19.36 20.65 24.32
N ASP A 299 -18.26 19.97 24.65
CA ASP A 299 -17.04 20.02 23.83
C ASP A 299 -17.10 18.99 22.68
N GLN A 300 -17.04 19.49 21.43
CA GLN A 300 -17.11 18.66 20.21
C GLN A 300 -15.72 18.16 19.81
N ASN A 301 -15.05 17.44 20.72
CA ASN A 301 -13.73 16.87 20.47
C ASN A 301 -13.85 15.36 20.12
N PRO A 302 -13.15 14.85 19.09
CA PRO A 302 -13.12 13.41 18.79
C PRO A 302 -12.64 12.54 19.96
N VAL A 303 -11.76 13.06 20.82
CA VAL A 303 -11.30 12.36 22.04
C VAL A 303 -12.46 12.16 23.01
N MET A 304 -13.33 13.17 23.16
CA MET A 304 -14.51 13.09 24.02
C MET A 304 -15.53 12.09 23.47
N ARG A 305 -15.75 12.09 22.15
CA ARG A 305 -16.59 11.08 21.48
C ARG A 305 -16.14 9.66 21.81
N GLN A 306 -14.84 9.39 21.72
CA GLN A 306 -14.32 8.04 21.99
C GLN A 306 -14.47 7.66 23.47
N ARG A 307 -14.26 8.60 24.39
CA ARG A 307 -14.46 8.35 25.83
C ARG A 307 -15.94 8.07 26.16
N PHE A 308 -16.88 8.79 25.56
CA PHE A 308 -18.31 8.50 25.71
C PHE A 308 -18.69 7.13 25.17
N LEU A 309 -18.17 6.73 24.00
CA LEU A 309 -18.37 5.36 23.47
C LEU A 309 -17.77 4.31 24.41
N GLN A 310 -16.61 4.58 25.01
CA GLN A 310 -15.97 3.66 25.97
C GLN A 310 -16.74 3.54 27.29
N LYS A 311 -17.47 4.57 27.74
CA LYS A 311 -18.29 4.53 28.97
C LYS A 311 -19.71 4.01 28.76
N TYR A 312 -20.39 4.42 27.68
CA TYR A 312 -21.80 4.08 27.44
C TYR A 312 -22.03 3.02 26.34
N GLY A 313 -21.09 2.86 25.41
CA GLY A 313 -21.21 1.96 24.25
C GLY A 313 -21.61 0.53 24.62
N GLY A 314 -22.68 0.01 24.02
CA GLY A 314 -23.16 -1.36 24.21
C GLY A 314 -23.92 -1.64 25.51
N LEU A 315 -24.15 -0.66 26.38
CA LEU A 315 -24.99 -0.83 27.57
C LEU A 315 -26.45 -0.95 27.19
N VAL A 316 -27.23 -1.60 28.04
CA VAL A 316 -28.65 -1.85 27.80
C VAL A 316 -29.49 -1.09 28.82
N PHE A 317 -30.60 -0.51 28.39
CA PHE A 317 -31.56 0.13 29.29
C PHE A 317 -33.00 -0.15 28.83
N ASP A 318 -33.93 -0.22 29.77
CA ASP A 318 -35.35 -0.43 29.48
C ASP A 318 -36.04 0.95 29.32
N ASP A 319 -36.59 1.22 28.15
CA ASP A 319 -37.29 2.49 27.85
C ASP A 319 -38.71 2.48 28.45
N ILE A 320 -38.91 3.33 29.45
CA ILE A 320 -40.16 3.42 30.23
C ILE A 320 -41.30 4.01 29.37
N ASP A 321 -40.97 4.86 28.40
CA ASP A 321 -41.97 5.55 27.57
C ASP A 321 -42.54 4.62 26.48
N ASN A 322 -41.79 3.58 26.09
CA ASN A 322 -42.16 2.66 25.01
C ASN A 322 -42.34 1.21 25.50
N ASN A 323 -43.28 0.99 26.42
CA ASN A 323 -43.67 -0.33 26.95
C ASN A 323 -42.53 -1.16 27.58
N MET A 324 -41.53 -0.52 28.22
CA MET A 324 -40.33 -1.21 28.75
C MET A 324 -39.55 -1.97 27.67
N THR A 325 -39.50 -1.41 26.46
CA THR A 325 -38.71 -2.03 25.39
C THR A 325 -37.23 -1.88 25.72
N ARG A 326 -36.50 -3.00 25.63
CA ARG A 326 -35.08 -3.07 25.92
C ARG A 326 -34.27 -2.48 24.76
N MET A 327 -33.66 -1.34 25.00
CA MET A 327 -32.82 -0.61 24.03
C MET A 327 -31.34 -0.86 24.31
N THR A 328 -30.52 -0.89 23.26
CA THR A 328 -29.07 -1.01 23.38
C THR A 328 -28.39 0.27 22.94
N VAL A 329 -27.44 0.77 23.72
CA VAL A 329 -26.61 1.91 23.32
C VAL A 329 -25.70 1.51 22.17
N SER A 330 -25.72 2.27 21.07
CA SER A 330 -24.85 2.00 19.92
C SER A 330 -23.37 1.99 20.29
N LYS A 331 -22.63 1.03 19.72
CA LYS A 331 -21.18 0.88 19.98
C LYS A 331 -20.33 1.88 19.20
N ASN A 332 -20.87 2.44 18.11
CA ASN A 332 -20.08 3.21 17.15
C ASN A 332 -20.64 4.61 16.88
N ILE A 333 -21.91 4.87 17.22
CA ILE A 333 -22.64 6.07 16.78
C ILE A 333 -23.04 6.90 18.00
N LEU A 334 -22.66 8.18 17.97
CA LEU A 334 -23.11 9.24 18.90
C LEU A 334 -23.54 10.45 18.08
N LYS A 335 -24.53 11.20 18.57
CA LYS A 335 -25.02 12.42 17.93
C LYS A 335 -24.64 13.63 18.76
N TYR A 336 -24.05 14.64 18.15
CA TYR A 336 -23.83 15.93 18.79
C TYR A 336 -24.95 16.90 18.39
N ILE A 337 -25.67 17.44 19.37
CA ILE A 337 -26.73 18.42 19.14
C ILE A 337 -26.22 19.78 19.61
N LYS A 338 -26.23 20.78 18.72
CA LYS A 338 -25.77 22.15 19.04
C LYS A 338 -26.52 22.66 20.28
N TYR A 339 -25.78 23.22 21.25
CA TYR A 339 -26.26 23.71 22.56
C TYR A 339 -26.65 22.64 23.61
N GLN A 340 -27.01 21.43 23.20
CA GLN A 340 -27.36 20.33 24.11
C GLN A 340 -26.22 19.31 24.29
N GLY A 341 -25.26 19.31 23.37
CA GLY A 341 -24.05 18.49 23.39
C GLY A 341 -24.24 17.03 22.96
N TRP A 342 -23.39 16.12 23.43
CA TRP A 342 -23.39 14.70 23.05
C TRP A 342 -24.64 13.93 23.54
N HIS A 343 -25.24 13.18 22.63
CA HIS A 343 -26.35 12.26 22.83
C HIS A 343 -25.96 10.87 22.37
N VAL A 344 -26.42 9.87 23.11
CA VAL A 344 -26.25 8.46 22.79
C VAL A 344 -27.33 8.03 21.81
N MET A 345 -26.98 7.22 20.81
CA MET A 345 -27.98 6.62 19.92
C MET A 345 -28.45 5.29 20.49
N ALA A 346 -29.76 5.18 20.74
CA ALA A 346 -30.42 3.97 21.18
C ALA A 346 -30.82 3.11 19.98
N GLU A 347 -30.37 1.86 19.98
CA GLU A 347 -30.68 0.82 19.01
C GLU A 347 -31.84 -0.04 19.56
N PRO A 348 -33.00 -0.05 18.89
CA PRO A 348 -34.08 -0.97 19.25
C PRO A 348 -33.72 -2.42 18.93
N PRO A 349 -34.41 -3.40 19.56
CA PRO A 349 -34.09 -4.82 19.40
C PRO A 349 -34.26 -5.32 17.96
N GLU A 350 -35.02 -4.62 17.13
CA GLU A 350 -35.24 -4.92 15.70
C GLU A 350 -34.21 -4.25 14.78
N TYR A 351 -33.24 -3.51 15.32
CA TYR A 351 -32.24 -2.79 14.51
C TYR A 351 -31.24 -3.75 13.86
N ASP A 352 -31.19 -3.74 12.53
CA ASP A 352 -30.32 -4.59 11.71
C ASP A 352 -28.94 -3.99 11.41
N GLY A 353 -28.65 -2.80 11.93
CA GLY A 353 -27.38 -2.09 11.70
C GLY A 353 -27.34 -1.21 10.44
N THR A 354 -28.41 -1.14 9.64
CA THR A 354 -28.41 -0.42 8.36
C THR A 354 -29.28 0.82 8.31
N ASN A 355 -30.40 0.88 9.05
CA ASN A 355 -31.33 2.02 9.00
C ASN A 355 -31.15 3.03 10.15
N ALA A 356 -30.27 4.01 9.96
CA ALA A 356 -29.96 5.03 10.97
C ALA A 356 -31.15 5.92 11.39
N GLU A 357 -32.26 5.93 10.64
CA GLU A 357 -33.47 6.70 10.99
C GLU A 357 -34.25 6.11 12.16
N VAL A 358 -34.02 4.83 12.49
CA VAL A 358 -34.68 4.13 13.61
C VAL A 358 -33.96 4.40 14.94
N LEU A 359 -32.80 5.09 14.91
CA LEU A 359 -32.01 5.37 16.09
C LEU A 359 -32.53 6.60 16.84
N GLU A 360 -32.77 6.45 18.13
CA GLU A 360 -33.28 7.54 18.96
C GLU A 360 -32.14 8.22 19.75
N PRO A 361 -31.98 9.55 19.66
CA PRO A 361 -30.96 10.26 20.42
C PRO A 361 -31.42 10.48 21.88
N ILE A 362 -30.65 9.96 22.83
CA ILE A 362 -30.90 10.08 24.27
C ILE A 362 -29.83 10.96 24.92
N ALA A 363 -30.27 11.90 25.75
CA ALA A 363 -29.38 12.82 26.46
C ALA A 363 -28.57 12.08 27.54
N ILE A 364 -27.26 12.33 27.56
CA ILE A 364 -26.35 11.81 28.59
C ILE A 364 -26.47 12.71 29.82
N ASN A 365 -27.42 12.40 30.71
CA ASN A 365 -27.61 13.09 31.98
C ASN A 365 -27.91 12.08 33.10
N GLU A 366 -27.65 12.48 34.36
CA GLU A 366 -27.98 11.66 35.53
C GLU A 366 -29.45 11.26 35.58
N ASP A 367 -30.34 12.19 35.28
CA ASP A 367 -31.80 11.99 35.34
C ASP A 367 -32.38 11.16 34.19
N VAL A 368 -31.60 10.92 33.12
CA VAL A 368 -32.06 10.23 31.91
C VAL A 368 -31.27 8.94 31.72
N LEU A 369 -30.22 8.95 30.90
CA LEU A 369 -29.50 7.74 30.51
C LEU A 369 -28.88 7.01 31.71
N ILE A 370 -28.25 7.74 32.63
CA ILE A 370 -27.57 7.12 33.78
C ILE A 370 -28.59 6.49 34.72
N HIS A 371 -29.72 7.16 34.99
CA HIS A 371 -30.82 6.60 35.78
C HIS A 371 -31.43 5.35 35.13
N LEU A 372 -31.66 5.36 33.82
CA LEU A 372 -32.19 4.22 33.09
C LEU A 372 -31.24 3.02 33.12
N VAL A 373 -29.95 3.25 32.91
CA VAL A 373 -28.92 2.19 32.96
C VAL A 373 -28.75 1.66 34.39
N LYS A 374 -28.80 2.54 35.41
CA LYS A 374 -28.71 2.17 36.83
C LYS A 374 -29.83 1.22 37.27
N ASN A 375 -31.02 1.36 36.70
CA ASN A 375 -32.18 0.53 37.04
C ASN A 375 -32.35 -0.71 36.15
N THR A 376 -31.48 -0.90 35.15
CA THR A 376 -31.57 -2.03 34.20
C THR A 376 -30.48 -3.07 34.47
N ILE A 377 -30.87 -4.34 34.53
CA ILE A 377 -29.92 -5.46 34.67
C ILE A 377 -29.12 -5.60 33.36
N GLN A 378 -27.80 -5.46 33.46
CA GLN A 378 -26.90 -5.61 32.31
C GLN A 378 -26.71 -7.09 31.94
N PRO A 379 -26.62 -7.43 30.64
CA PRO A 379 -26.32 -8.79 30.20
C PRO A 379 -24.98 -9.35 30.73
N ASP A 380 -24.96 -10.61 31.15
CA ASP A 380 -23.78 -11.30 31.70
C ASP A 380 -22.55 -11.25 30.78
N HIS A 381 -22.77 -11.26 29.46
CA HIS A 381 -21.69 -11.21 28.47
C HIS A 381 -20.93 -9.87 28.45
N LEU A 382 -21.51 -8.79 28.99
CA LEU A 382 -20.84 -7.49 29.11
C LEU A 382 -19.98 -7.39 30.36
N ASN A 383 -20.23 -8.22 31.38
CA ASN A 383 -19.47 -8.32 32.63
C ASN A 383 -19.17 -6.93 33.25
N VAL A 384 -20.24 -6.15 33.51
CA VAL A 384 -20.19 -4.76 33.99
C VAL A 384 -20.47 -4.71 35.49
N ARG A 385 -19.60 -4.07 36.27
CA ARG A 385 -19.85 -3.76 37.69
C ARG A 385 -20.37 -2.33 37.81
N MET A 386 -21.56 -2.18 38.39
CA MET A 386 -22.22 -0.88 38.59
C MET A 386 -21.75 -0.26 39.90
N VAL A 387 -21.18 0.93 39.86
CA VAL A 387 -20.71 1.67 41.04
C VAL A 387 -21.63 2.86 41.28
N SER A 388 -22.22 2.91 42.47
CA SER A 388 -23.23 3.92 42.81
C SER A 388 -22.66 5.15 43.52
N ARG A 389 -21.53 4.99 44.22
CA ARG A 389 -20.80 6.04 44.95
C ARG A 389 -19.30 5.79 44.83
N GLU A 390 -18.49 6.85 44.90
CA GLU A 390 -17.01 6.75 44.86
C GLU A 390 -16.45 5.82 45.95
N GLU A 391 -17.10 5.76 47.13
CA GLU A 391 -16.71 4.89 48.25
C GLU A 391 -16.89 3.39 47.96
N ASP A 392 -17.69 3.03 46.95
CA ASP A 392 -17.96 1.64 46.56
C ASP A 392 -16.89 1.10 45.59
N GLU A 393 -15.93 1.92 45.14
CA GLU A 393 -14.88 1.51 44.19
C GLU A 393 -13.85 0.55 44.81
N ASP A 394 -13.60 0.68 46.12
CA ASP A 394 -12.57 -0.09 46.86
C ASP A 394 -13.12 -1.29 47.65
N ALA A 395 -14.44 -1.52 47.61
CA ALA A 395 -15.03 -2.69 48.26
C ALA A 395 -14.72 -3.95 47.44
N GLU A 396 -13.78 -4.77 47.90
CA GLU A 396 -13.60 -6.14 47.42
C GLU A 396 -14.86 -6.95 47.78
N ASP A 397 -15.37 -7.73 46.83
CA ASP A 397 -16.52 -8.59 47.06
C ASP A 397 -16.12 -9.69 48.07
N GLU A 398 -16.43 -9.50 49.35
CA GLU A 398 -16.42 -10.58 50.35
C GLU A 398 -17.51 -11.58 49.96
N ASP A 399 -17.10 -12.60 49.20
CA ASP A 399 -17.98 -13.67 48.73
C ASP A 399 -18.63 -14.38 49.94
N GLY A 400 -19.96 -14.30 49.99
CA GLY A 400 -20.77 -14.76 51.10
C GLY A 400 -20.70 -16.28 51.25
N GLY A 401 -20.00 -16.73 52.28
CA GLY A 401 -20.09 -18.08 52.79
C GLY A 401 -21.49 -18.35 53.34
N SER A 402 -22.39 -18.85 52.50
CA SER A 402 -23.62 -19.50 52.95
C SER A 402 -23.28 -20.90 53.42
N GLY A 403 -23.07 -21.04 54.74
CA GLY A 403 -23.10 -22.32 55.40
C GLY A 403 -24.48 -22.96 55.23
N ASP A 404 -24.51 -24.19 54.72
CA ASP A 404 -25.63 -25.09 54.98
C ASP A 404 -25.09 -26.25 55.80
N ASP A 405 -25.43 -26.17 57.08
CA ASP A 405 -25.24 -27.16 58.13
C ASP A 405 -26.41 -28.14 58.05
N THR A 406 -26.17 -29.32 57.48
CA THR A 406 -27.01 -30.48 57.78
C THR A 406 -26.13 -31.64 58.21
N GLY A 407 -25.91 -31.72 59.52
CA GLY A 407 -25.49 -32.93 60.17
C GLY A 407 -26.53 -34.05 60.02
N SER A 408 -26.04 -35.24 59.67
CA SER A 408 -26.63 -36.49 60.14
C SER A 408 -25.50 -37.46 60.47
N GLU A 409 -25.27 -37.58 61.77
CA GLU A 409 -24.49 -38.60 62.45
C GLU A 409 -25.09 -40.02 62.23
N ILE A 410 -24.20 -41.02 62.24
CA ILE A 410 -24.41 -42.41 62.71
C ILE A 410 -25.20 -43.31 61.71
N ASP A 411 -24.72 -44.49 61.25
CA ASP A 411 -24.22 -45.61 62.05
C ASP A 411 -23.38 -46.63 61.27
N SER A 412 -22.62 -47.38 62.07
CA SER A 412 -21.87 -48.63 61.87
C SER A 412 -22.43 -49.70 60.90
N ASP A 413 -21.57 -50.19 59.98
CA ASP A 413 -20.95 -51.55 59.97
C ASP A 413 -20.01 -51.74 58.77
#